data_AF-A0A673X7G9-F1
#
_entry.id   AF-A0A673X7G9-F1
#
_cell.length_a   1.000
_cell.length_b   1.000
_cell.length_c   1.000
_cell.angle_alpha   90.00
_cell.angle_beta   90.00
_cell.angle_gamma   90.00
#
_symmetry.space_group_name_H-M   'P 1'
#
loop_
_entity.id
_entity.type
_entity.pdbx_description
1 polymer ?
#
loop_
_entity_poly.entity_id
_entity_poly.type
_entity_poly.pdbx_seq_one_letter_code
_entity_poly.pdbx_strand_id
1 'polypeptide(L)'
;MVDYITRYLTTIRERKVTPGPEVKPGYMRELLPDSAPTDPEDWDCIFRDIEKVIMPGVVHWQSPYMHAYYPALTSWPSMLGDMLADAINNIGFTWASSPACTELEMNVMDWLCKALGLPTFFLHHHPDSTGGGILQLCATLGTTGVCAFDNLSELGPVCTSHWQIPLSRRFRSLKLWFVMRSFGLKNLQGHIRHVCELLRRLTRSGTMYLVPADIDRKRIIRFTVTSQLTTSEDIIRDWNIIRKMATDLLAEDRWQSSDVFYLLFFIRYHFFK
;
A
#
# COMPACT_ATOMS: atom_id res chain seq x y z
N MET A 1 -22.90 0.16 3.53
CA MET A 1 -21.44 -0.07 3.33
C MET A 1 -20.61 1.21 3.49
N VAL A 2 -20.96 2.32 2.83
CA VAL A 2 -20.21 3.60 2.98
C VAL A 2 -20.09 4.04 4.44
N ASP A 3 -21.21 4.10 5.18
CA ASP A 3 -21.21 4.51 6.59
C ASP A 3 -20.35 3.60 7.48
N TYR A 4 -20.34 2.31 7.16
CA TYR A 4 -19.51 1.33 7.86
C TYR A 4 -18.03 1.59 7.64
N ILE A 5 -17.61 1.80 6.40
CA ILE A 5 -16.22 2.12 6.06
C ILE A 5 -15.78 3.40 6.75
N THR A 6 -16.64 4.43 6.72
CA THR A 6 -16.37 5.71 7.39
C THR A 6 -16.16 5.51 8.88
N ARG A 7 -17.09 4.82 9.56
CA ARG A 7 -16.98 4.51 10.98
C ARG A 7 -15.73 3.69 11.26
N TYR A 8 -15.49 2.63 10.49
CA TYR A 8 -14.33 1.74 10.65
C TYR A 8 -13.00 2.49 10.56
N LEU A 9 -12.79 3.34 9.55
CA LEU A 9 -11.55 4.08 9.38
C LEU A 9 -11.39 5.21 10.40
N THR A 10 -12.49 5.86 10.80
CA THR A 10 -12.44 6.95 11.79
C THR A 10 -12.21 6.44 13.22
N THR A 11 -12.71 5.25 13.56
CA THR A 11 -12.55 4.64 14.89
C THR A 11 -11.48 3.54 14.94
N ILE A 12 -10.65 3.39 13.89
CA ILE A 12 -9.70 2.27 13.77
C ILE A 12 -8.70 2.12 14.92
N ARG A 13 -8.44 3.21 15.67
CA ARG A 13 -7.59 3.20 16.88
C ARG A 13 -8.14 2.32 18.00
N GLU A 14 -9.45 2.11 18.04
CA GLU A 14 -10.10 1.31 19.07
C GLU A 14 -9.86 -0.18 18.85
N ARG A 15 -9.46 -0.58 17.64
CA ARG A 15 -9.21 -1.98 17.29
C ARG A 15 -7.76 -2.38 17.60
N LYS A 16 -7.59 -3.60 18.12
CA LYS A 16 -6.27 -4.24 18.22
C LYS A 16 -5.69 -4.41 16.82
N VAL A 17 -4.43 -4.06 16.61
CA VAL A 17 -3.81 -4.11 15.26
C VAL A 17 -3.77 -5.52 14.70
N THR A 18 -3.40 -6.49 15.55
CA THR A 18 -3.33 -7.91 15.21
C THR A 18 -4.50 -8.67 15.83
N PRO A 19 -4.95 -9.77 15.20
CA PRO A 19 -5.89 -10.70 15.82
C PRO A 19 -5.46 -11.14 17.22
N GLY A 20 -6.43 -11.44 18.07
CA GLY A 20 -6.18 -11.94 19.42
C GLY A 20 -5.65 -13.39 19.43
N PRO A 21 -5.13 -13.86 20.57
CA PRO A 21 -4.56 -15.21 20.71
C PRO A 21 -5.55 -16.36 20.45
N GLU A 22 -6.85 -16.07 20.51
CA GLU A 22 -7.94 -16.97 20.16
C GLU A 22 -8.00 -17.32 18.67
N VAL A 23 -7.46 -16.45 17.80
CA VAL A 23 -7.48 -16.64 16.35
C VAL A 23 -6.27 -17.49 15.94
N LYS A 24 -6.53 -18.74 15.54
CA LYS A 24 -5.52 -19.70 15.08
C LYS A 24 -5.70 -20.03 13.60
N PRO A 25 -4.67 -20.53 12.90
CA PRO A 25 -4.82 -21.02 11.54
C PRO A 25 -5.98 -22.03 11.45
N GLY A 26 -6.93 -21.75 10.55
CA GLY A 26 -8.14 -22.55 10.37
C GLY A 26 -9.39 -22.06 11.11
N TYR A 27 -9.32 -21.06 11.99
CA TYR A 27 -10.46 -20.60 12.82
C TYR A 27 -11.74 -20.30 12.02
N MET A 28 -11.60 -19.74 10.82
CA MET A 28 -12.74 -19.32 9.99
C MET A 28 -13.56 -20.52 9.48
N ARG A 29 -12.97 -21.72 9.40
CA ARG A 29 -13.66 -22.93 8.95
C ARG A 29 -14.83 -23.29 9.87
N GLU A 30 -14.70 -23.05 11.17
CA GLU A 30 -15.75 -23.33 12.15
C GLU A 30 -16.86 -22.26 12.15
N LEU A 31 -16.61 -21.10 11.51
CA LEU A 31 -17.55 -19.98 11.46
C LEU A 31 -18.36 -19.93 10.17
N LEU A 32 -17.93 -20.64 9.13
CA LEU A 32 -18.56 -20.68 7.82
C LEU A 32 -19.30 -22.00 7.60
N PRO A 33 -20.37 -22.02 6.80
CA PRO A 33 -20.96 -23.26 6.32
C PRO A 33 -19.97 -24.10 5.50
N ASP A 34 -20.09 -25.43 5.56
CA ASP A 34 -19.23 -26.34 4.81
C ASP A 34 -19.44 -26.28 3.28
N SER A 35 -20.53 -25.65 2.83
CA SER A 35 -20.87 -25.51 1.40
C SER A 35 -21.53 -24.15 1.13
N ALA A 36 -21.45 -23.69 -0.12
CA ALA A 36 -22.10 -22.45 -0.54
C ALA A 36 -23.63 -22.54 -0.38
N PRO A 37 -24.31 -21.43 -0.05
CA PRO A 37 -25.76 -21.42 0.10
C PRO A 37 -26.43 -21.77 -1.22
N THR A 38 -27.48 -22.60 -1.17
CA THR A 38 -28.27 -22.96 -2.38
C THR A 38 -29.17 -21.82 -2.81
N ASP A 39 -29.75 -21.12 -1.84
CA ASP A 39 -30.62 -19.97 -2.03
C ASP A 39 -29.91 -18.68 -1.62
N PRO A 40 -30.28 -17.52 -2.19
CA PRO A 40 -29.67 -16.24 -1.81
C PRO A 40 -29.92 -15.92 -0.34
N GLU A 41 -28.90 -15.42 0.34
CA GLU A 41 -29.00 -14.91 1.71
C GLU A 41 -29.40 -13.44 1.72
N ASP A 42 -30.11 -13.06 2.78
CA ASP A 42 -30.44 -11.65 3.01
C ASP A 42 -29.19 -10.81 3.24
N TRP A 43 -29.20 -9.58 2.73
CA TRP A 43 -28.06 -8.68 2.84
C TRP A 43 -27.67 -8.39 4.30
N ASP A 44 -28.64 -8.35 5.22
CA ASP A 44 -28.34 -8.12 6.64
C ASP A 44 -27.58 -9.31 7.26
N CYS A 45 -27.78 -10.54 6.76
CA CYS A 45 -26.96 -11.69 7.17
C CYS A 45 -25.51 -11.49 6.73
N ILE A 46 -25.30 -11.23 5.44
CA ILE A 46 -23.96 -11.02 4.85
C ILE A 46 -23.25 -9.86 5.56
N PHE A 47 -23.96 -8.78 5.83
CA PHE A 47 -23.40 -7.59 6.46
C PHE A 47 -23.03 -7.82 7.93
N ARG A 48 -23.82 -8.61 8.69
CA ARG A 48 -23.48 -9.01 10.07
C ARG A 48 -22.21 -9.86 10.13
N ASP A 49 -22.00 -10.71 9.14
CA ASP A 49 -20.84 -11.60 9.11
C ASP A 49 -19.51 -10.87 8.92
N ILE A 50 -19.51 -9.61 8.45
CA ILE A 50 -18.31 -8.77 8.40
C ILE A 50 -17.69 -8.63 9.80
N GLU A 51 -18.47 -8.29 10.83
CA GLU A 51 -17.94 -8.15 12.19
C GLU A 51 -17.80 -9.49 12.92
N LYS A 52 -18.70 -10.44 12.63
CA LYS A 52 -18.73 -11.73 13.32
C LYS A 52 -17.63 -12.68 12.84
N VAL A 53 -17.39 -12.74 11.53
CA VAL A 53 -16.54 -13.76 10.90
C VAL A 53 -15.24 -13.14 10.39
N ILE A 54 -15.31 -11.99 9.72
CA ILE A 54 -14.15 -11.42 9.01
C ILE A 54 -13.25 -10.63 9.97
N MET A 55 -13.79 -9.60 10.63
CA MET A 55 -13.00 -8.67 11.44
C MET A 55 -12.15 -9.29 12.55
N PRO A 56 -12.55 -10.39 13.24
CA PRO A 56 -11.71 -11.01 14.26
C PRO A 56 -10.32 -11.45 13.76
N GLY A 57 -10.21 -11.87 12.49
CA GLY A 57 -8.93 -12.26 11.89
C GLY A 57 -8.28 -11.20 11.00
N VAL A 58 -8.81 -9.98 10.93
CA VAL A 58 -8.21 -8.90 10.14
C VAL A 58 -7.03 -8.29 10.89
N VAL A 59 -5.89 -8.18 10.21
CA VAL A 59 -4.82 -7.27 10.63
C VAL A 59 -5.19 -5.86 10.15
N HIS A 60 -5.29 -4.90 11.06
CA HIS A 60 -5.78 -3.55 10.76
C HIS A 60 -4.65 -2.65 10.23
N TRP A 61 -4.29 -2.84 8.95
CA TRP A 61 -3.19 -2.12 8.29
C TRP A 61 -3.30 -0.59 8.29
N GLN A 62 -4.52 -0.04 8.35
CA GLN A 62 -4.73 1.41 8.42
C GLN A 62 -4.67 1.95 9.85
N SER A 63 -4.45 1.11 10.86
CA SER A 63 -4.31 1.56 12.24
C SER A 63 -3.04 2.40 12.42
N PRO A 64 -3.11 3.53 13.15
CA PRO A 64 -1.94 4.29 13.55
C PRO A 64 -0.83 3.48 14.22
N TYR A 65 -1.21 2.40 14.90
CA TYR A 65 -0.36 1.51 15.67
C TYR A 65 0.24 0.36 14.82
N MET A 66 -0.04 0.33 13.51
CA MET A 66 0.59 -0.61 12.58
C MET A 66 1.99 -0.11 12.19
N HIS A 67 3.01 -0.91 12.48
CA HIS A 67 4.42 -0.56 12.19
C HIS A 67 5.18 -1.67 11.44
N ALA A 68 4.49 -2.76 11.06
CA ALA A 68 5.10 -3.87 10.35
C ALA A 68 5.18 -3.63 8.84
N TYR A 69 6.19 -4.24 8.19
CA TYR A 69 6.40 -4.18 6.74
C TYR A 69 6.41 -2.74 6.18
N TYR A 70 6.13 -2.60 4.88
CA TYR A 70 5.94 -1.30 4.25
C TYR A 70 4.45 -0.89 4.28
N PRO A 71 4.17 0.43 4.28
CA PRO A 71 2.79 0.93 4.29
C PRO A 71 2.00 0.46 3.07
N ALA A 72 0.79 -0.04 3.30
CA ALA A 72 -0.22 -0.33 2.28
C ALA A 72 -1.42 0.61 2.48
N LEU A 73 -1.23 1.88 2.14
CA LEU A 73 -2.17 2.95 2.49
C LEU A 73 -3.39 3.01 1.55
N THR A 74 -4.57 3.29 2.12
CA THR A 74 -5.79 3.65 1.37
C THR A 74 -6.16 5.11 1.57
N SER A 75 -7.01 5.67 0.71
CA SER A 75 -7.53 7.04 0.86
C SER A 75 -8.95 7.15 0.29
N TRP A 76 -9.72 8.15 0.72
CA TRP A 76 -11.09 8.36 0.22
C TRP A 76 -11.17 8.46 -1.32
N PRO A 77 -10.31 9.24 -2.00
CA PRO A 77 -10.36 9.33 -3.46
C PRO A 77 -10.00 8.01 -4.14
N SER A 78 -9.07 7.24 -3.55
CA SER A 78 -8.73 5.90 -4.03
C SER A 78 -9.93 4.96 -3.97
N MET A 79 -10.68 4.96 -2.87
CA MET A 79 -11.84 4.08 -2.71
C MET A 79 -12.95 4.47 -3.69
N LEU A 80 -13.21 5.77 -3.88
CA LEU A 80 -14.19 6.25 -4.86
C LEU A 80 -13.81 5.91 -6.30
N GLY A 81 -12.52 6.03 -6.64
CA GLY A 81 -12.03 5.66 -7.96
C GLY A 81 -12.18 4.16 -8.25
N ASP A 82 -11.87 3.31 -7.26
CA ASP A 82 -12.08 1.86 -7.40
C ASP A 82 -13.58 1.50 -7.45
N MET A 83 -14.44 2.16 -6.66
CA MET A 83 -15.90 1.94 -6.73
C MET A 83 -16.45 2.21 -8.14
N LEU A 84 -16.01 3.29 -8.80
CA LEU A 84 -16.41 3.58 -10.16
C LEU A 84 -15.78 2.60 -11.17
N ALA A 85 -14.52 2.23 -10.99
CA ALA A 85 -13.84 1.26 -11.84
C ALA A 85 -14.54 -0.12 -11.80
N ASP A 86 -14.91 -0.58 -10.60
CA ASP A 86 -15.62 -1.85 -10.39
C ASP A 86 -17.06 -1.77 -10.93
N ALA A 87 -17.72 -0.60 -10.89
CA ALA A 87 -19.04 -0.42 -11.50
C ALA A 87 -18.99 -0.47 -13.04
N ILE A 88 -17.94 0.09 -13.66
CA ILE A 88 -17.73 0.01 -15.11
C ILE A 88 -17.34 -1.40 -15.54
N ASN A 89 -16.53 -2.09 -14.74
CA ASN A 89 -16.10 -3.49 -14.91
C ASN A 89 -15.60 -3.84 -16.33
N ASN A 90 -14.90 -2.91 -16.98
CA ASN A 90 -14.32 -3.16 -18.30
C ASN A 90 -12.97 -3.90 -18.20
N ILE A 91 -12.61 -4.61 -19.26
CA ILE A 91 -11.34 -5.34 -19.36
C ILE A 91 -10.54 -4.71 -20.51
N GLY A 92 -9.46 -4.01 -20.18
CA GLY A 92 -8.68 -3.23 -21.15
C GLY A 92 -7.56 -4.00 -21.83
N PHE A 93 -7.75 -5.26 -22.22
CA PHE A 93 -6.66 -6.09 -22.78
C PHE A 93 -6.15 -5.62 -24.14
N THR A 94 -6.95 -4.85 -24.87
CA THR A 94 -6.50 -4.09 -26.05
C THR A 94 -7.09 -2.69 -26.00
N TRP A 95 -6.53 -1.76 -26.78
CA TRP A 95 -7.13 -0.44 -26.94
C TRP A 95 -8.60 -0.53 -27.38
N ALA A 96 -8.91 -1.41 -28.35
CA ALA A 96 -10.28 -1.59 -28.85
C ALA A 96 -11.26 -2.13 -27.79
N SER A 97 -10.77 -2.92 -26.83
CA SER A 97 -11.62 -3.46 -25.75
C SER A 97 -12.09 -2.40 -24.76
N SER A 98 -11.27 -1.37 -24.52
CA SER A 98 -11.64 -0.21 -23.72
C SER A 98 -10.64 0.93 -23.93
N PRO A 99 -10.90 1.83 -24.90
CA PRO A 99 -9.98 2.93 -25.21
C PRO A 99 -9.69 3.80 -23.98
N ALA A 100 -10.72 4.08 -23.18
CA ALA A 100 -10.58 4.88 -21.97
C ALA A 100 -9.63 4.26 -20.93
N CYS A 101 -9.55 2.93 -20.84
CA CYS A 101 -8.60 2.27 -19.94
C CYS A 101 -7.16 2.55 -20.35
N THR A 102 -6.86 2.32 -21.63
CA THR A 102 -5.52 2.48 -22.19
C THR A 102 -5.10 3.94 -22.21
N GLU A 103 -5.94 4.83 -22.76
CA GLU A 103 -5.63 6.25 -22.91
C GLU A 103 -5.44 6.94 -21.55
N LEU A 104 -6.32 6.65 -20.58
CA LEU A 104 -6.19 7.24 -19.25
C LEU A 104 -4.93 6.73 -18.55
N GLU A 105 -4.59 5.46 -18.70
CA GLU A 105 -3.35 4.90 -18.13
C GLU A 105 -2.11 5.57 -18.71
N MET A 106 -2.02 5.70 -20.05
CA MET A 106 -0.90 6.37 -20.71
C MET A 106 -0.71 7.81 -20.20
N ASN A 107 -1.80 8.58 -20.13
CA ASN A 107 -1.76 9.97 -19.68
C ASN A 107 -1.39 10.09 -18.18
N VAL A 108 -1.97 9.27 -17.32
CA VAL A 108 -1.70 9.29 -15.88
C VAL A 108 -0.29 8.80 -15.57
N MET A 109 0.23 7.83 -16.33
CA MET A 109 1.60 7.36 -16.19
C MET A 109 2.61 8.43 -16.63
N ASP A 110 2.32 9.19 -17.69
CA ASP A 110 3.12 10.36 -18.04
C ASP A 110 3.13 11.43 -16.94
N TRP A 111 1.98 11.68 -16.30
CA TRP A 111 1.91 12.57 -15.14
C TRP A 111 2.78 12.05 -13.99
N LEU A 112 2.77 10.74 -13.74
CA LEU A 112 3.59 10.11 -12.70
C LEU A 112 5.08 10.21 -13.02
N CYS A 113 5.49 9.90 -14.25
CA CYS A 113 6.87 10.02 -14.70
C CYS A 113 7.39 11.46 -14.55
N LYS A 114 6.60 12.46 -14.97
CA LYS A 114 6.91 13.89 -14.78
C LYS A 114 6.97 14.26 -13.30
N ALA A 115 6.04 13.75 -12.49
CA ALA A 115 6.01 13.99 -11.05
C ALA A 115 7.26 13.47 -10.31
N LEU A 116 7.80 12.34 -10.78
CA LEU A 116 9.01 11.70 -10.29
C LEU A 116 10.30 12.28 -10.89
N GLY A 117 10.20 13.14 -11.90
CA GLY A 117 11.37 13.68 -12.61
C GLY A 117 12.11 12.63 -13.44
N LEU A 118 11.42 11.62 -13.93
CA LEU A 118 12.03 10.59 -14.78
C LEU A 118 12.40 11.18 -16.15
N PRO A 119 13.47 10.65 -16.79
CA PRO A 119 13.85 11.04 -18.15
C PRO A 119 12.69 10.95 -19.15
N THR A 120 12.70 11.83 -20.15
CA THR A 120 11.61 11.97 -21.12
C THR A 120 11.40 10.72 -21.98
N PHE A 121 12.42 9.87 -22.15
CA PHE A 121 12.27 8.60 -22.85
C PHE A 121 11.40 7.56 -22.11
N PHE A 122 10.97 7.82 -20.87
CA PHE A 122 9.94 7.02 -20.17
C PHE A 122 8.50 7.50 -20.41
N LEU A 123 8.29 8.59 -21.14
CA LEU A 123 6.96 9.16 -21.41
C LEU A 123 6.37 8.59 -22.70
N HIS A 124 5.11 8.19 -22.68
CA HIS A 124 4.39 7.69 -23.85
C HIS A 124 4.31 8.71 -24.98
N HIS A 125 4.10 9.98 -24.65
CA HIS A 125 3.80 11.02 -25.64
C HIS A 125 5.00 11.92 -25.99
N HIS A 126 6.21 11.56 -25.59
CA HIS A 126 7.40 12.35 -25.96
C HIS A 126 7.88 11.95 -27.37
N PRO A 127 8.16 12.91 -28.28
CA PRO A 127 8.52 12.60 -29.68
C PRO A 127 9.70 11.64 -29.83
N ASP A 128 10.70 11.77 -28.95
CA ASP A 128 11.91 10.95 -28.96
C ASP A 128 11.81 9.69 -28.07
N SER A 129 10.64 9.41 -27.48
CA SER A 129 10.47 8.23 -26.64
C SER A 129 10.02 7.01 -27.46
N THR A 130 10.65 5.88 -27.17
CA THR A 130 10.21 4.54 -27.60
C THR A 130 9.69 3.72 -26.40
N GLY A 131 9.48 4.37 -25.25
CA GLY A 131 9.10 3.75 -23.99
C GLY A 131 7.74 4.23 -23.49
N GLY A 132 7.43 3.85 -22.24
CA GLY A 132 6.17 4.23 -21.60
C GLY A 132 5.99 3.58 -20.24
N GLY A 133 5.13 4.16 -19.41
CA GLY A 133 4.76 3.63 -18.10
C GLY A 133 3.53 2.74 -18.14
N ILE A 134 3.53 1.63 -17.41
CA ILE A 134 2.42 0.67 -17.32
C ILE A 134 2.09 0.35 -15.86
N LEU A 135 0.81 0.24 -15.51
CA LEU A 135 0.37 -0.09 -14.15
C LEU A 135 0.41 -1.60 -13.91
N GLN A 136 1.36 -2.03 -13.08
CA GLN A 136 1.53 -3.42 -12.67
C GLN A 136 0.77 -3.78 -11.37
N LEU A 137 0.54 -5.08 -11.11
CA LEU A 137 -0.25 -5.52 -9.94
C LEU A 137 0.59 -5.37 -8.67
N CYS A 138 1.83 -5.81 -8.76
CA CYS A 138 2.85 -5.69 -7.74
C CYS A 138 4.20 -5.48 -8.42
N ALA A 139 5.19 -5.02 -7.65
CA ALA A 139 6.55 -4.81 -8.16
C ALA A 139 7.15 -6.09 -8.74
N THR A 140 6.98 -7.24 -8.07
CA THR A 140 7.52 -8.54 -8.51
C THR A 140 7.02 -8.93 -9.90
N LEU A 141 5.72 -8.84 -10.16
CA LEU A 141 5.18 -9.14 -11.48
C LEU A 141 5.72 -8.17 -12.54
N GLY A 142 5.86 -6.89 -12.20
CA GLY A 142 6.50 -5.90 -13.07
C GLY A 142 7.94 -6.27 -13.42
N THR A 143 8.71 -6.78 -12.47
CA THR A 143 10.09 -7.24 -12.69
C THR A 143 10.18 -8.59 -13.39
N THR A 144 9.23 -9.50 -13.18
CA THR A 144 9.25 -10.83 -13.83
C THR A 144 8.82 -10.74 -15.29
N GLY A 145 7.84 -9.89 -15.61
CA GLY A 145 7.41 -9.67 -17.00
C GLY A 145 8.51 -9.09 -17.89
N VAL A 146 9.39 -8.23 -17.37
CA VAL A 146 10.58 -7.74 -18.10
C VAL A 146 11.69 -8.78 -18.23
N CYS A 147 11.59 -9.92 -17.54
CA CYS A 147 12.50 -11.06 -17.67
C CYS A 147 11.91 -12.17 -18.55
N ALA A 148 10.73 -11.97 -19.17
CA ALA A 148 10.22 -12.89 -20.16
C ALA A 148 11.09 -12.82 -21.44
N PHE A 149 11.65 -13.96 -21.84
CA PHE A 149 12.47 -14.07 -23.05
C PHE A 149 11.56 -14.34 -24.26
N ASP A 150 10.87 -13.30 -24.71
CA ASP A 150 10.10 -13.36 -25.95
C ASP A 150 11.01 -13.14 -27.17
N ASN A 151 10.70 -13.78 -28.30
CA ASN A 151 11.44 -13.58 -29.55
C ASN A 151 11.09 -12.22 -30.18
N LEU A 152 11.71 -11.15 -29.69
CA LEU A 152 11.38 -9.77 -30.05
C LEU A 152 11.55 -9.46 -31.54
N SER A 153 12.42 -10.18 -32.26
CA SER A 153 12.60 -9.98 -33.70
C SER A 153 11.39 -10.43 -34.52
N GLU A 154 10.63 -11.41 -34.02
CA GLU A 154 9.40 -11.89 -34.65
C GLU A 154 8.16 -11.16 -34.12
N LEU A 155 8.09 -10.96 -32.79
CA LEU A 155 6.92 -10.36 -32.15
C LEU A 155 6.88 -8.83 -32.25
N GLY A 156 8.04 -8.16 -32.22
CA GLY A 156 8.15 -6.70 -32.25
C GLY A 156 7.43 -6.05 -33.43
N PRO A 157 7.65 -6.50 -34.69
CA PRO A 157 6.93 -6.00 -35.86
C PRO A 157 5.41 -6.21 -35.80
N VAL A 158 4.95 -7.33 -35.23
CA VAL A 158 3.51 -7.63 -35.06
C VAL A 158 2.90 -6.73 -33.98
N CYS A 159 3.56 -6.57 -32.83
CA CYS A 159 3.10 -5.67 -31.77
C CYS A 159 3.08 -4.20 -32.22
N THR A 160 4.05 -3.78 -33.04
CA THR A 160 4.13 -2.41 -33.60
C THR A 160 3.04 -2.16 -34.63
N SER A 161 2.75 -3.13 -35.49
CA SER A 161 1.70 -3.02 -36.51
C SER A 161 0.28 -3.10 -35.93
N HIS A 162 0.11 -3.75 -34.78
CA HIS A 162 -1.21 -3.92 -34.15
C HIS A 162 -1.46 -3.07 -32.89
N TRP A 163 -0.47 -2.32 -32.36
CA TRP A 163 -0.58 -1.51 -31.13
C TRP A 163 -1.36 -2.23 -30.02
N GLN A 164 -0.87 -3.39 -29.58
CA GLN A 164 -1.50 -4.13 -28.49
C GLN A 164 -0.48 -4.49 -27.43
N ILE A 165 -0.42 -3.66 -26.39
CA ILE A 165 0.10 -4.11 -25.09
C ILE A 165 -1.06 -4.86 -24.43
N PRO A 166 -0.99 -6.19 -24.24
CA PRO A 166 -2.04 -6.94 -23.56
C PRO A 166 -2.10 -6.51 -22.09
N LEU A 167 -3.00 -5.60 -21.76
CA LEU A 167 -3.26 -5.15 -20.40
C LEU A 167 -4.44 -5.95 -19.84
N SER A 168 -4.20 -7.16 -19.32
CA SER A 168 -5.23 -7.82 -18.48
C SER A 168 -5.42 -7.01 -17.19
N ARG A 169 -6.18 -5.91 -17.25
CA ARG A 169 -6.25 -4.92 -16.18
C ARG A 169 -7.67 -4.39 -16.04
N ARG A 170 -8.17 -4.41 -14.80
CA ARG A 170 -9.24 -3.51 -14.35
C ARG A 170 -8.79 -2.06 -14.51
N PHE A 171 -9.72 -1.11 -14.57
CA PHE A 171 -9.51 0.33 -14.80
C PHE A 171 -8.73 1.06 -13.67
N ARG A 172 -7.52 0.61 -13.34
CA ARG A 172 -6.68 1.08 -12.22
C ARG A 172 -6.17 2.50 -12.38
N SER A 173 -6.01 2.95 -13.63
CA SER A 173 -5.65 4.33 -13.92
C SER A 173 -6.70 5.32 -13.42
N LEU A 174 -7.97 4.91 -13.34
CA LEU A 174 -9.05 5.72 -12.78
C LEU A 174 -8.83 6.03 -11.30
N LYS A 175 -8.48 5.02 -10.50
CA LYS A 175 -8.10 5.19 -9.09
C LYS A 175 -6.97 6.19 -8.93
N LEU A 176 -5.88 6.03 -9.69
CA LEU A 176 -4.72 6.94 -9.61
C LEU A 176 -5.08 8.36 -10.09
N TRP A 177 -5.92 8.48 -11.10
CA TRP A 177 -6.45 9.75 -11.59
C TRP A 177 -7.26 10.48 -10.51
N PHE A 178 -8.17 9.80 -9.80
CA PHE A 178 -8.91 10.38 -8.67
C PHE A 178 -7.97 10.88 -7.58
N VAL A 179 -6.97 10.08 -7.19
CA VAL A 179 -5.98 10.44 -6.16
C VAL A 179 -5.18 11.68 -6.59
N MET A 180 -4.61 11.69 -7.79
CA MET A 180 -3.81 12.82 -8.28
C MET A 180 -4.63 14.10 -8.40
N ARG A 181 -5.88 14.00 -8.84
CA ARG A 181 -6.77 15.16 -8.97
C ARG A 181 -7.27 15.68 -7.62
N SER A 182 -7.53 14.79 -6.66
CA SER A 182 -8.03 15.18 -5.34
C SER A 182 -6.95 15.78 -4.46
N PHE A 183 -5.75 15.19 -4.44
CA PHE A 183 -4.66 15.69 -3.59
C PHE A 183 -3.87 16.81 -4.29
N GLY A 184 -3.75 16.75 -5.62
CA GLY A 184 -2.90 17.66 -6.38
C GLY A 184 -1.42 17.30 -6.26
N LEU A 185 -0.67 17.55 -7.33
CA LEU A 185 0.74 17.17 -7.42
C LEU A 185 1.62 17.86 -6.35
N LYS A 186 1.35 19.14 -6.06
CA LYS A 186 2.11 19.93 -5.06
C LYS A 186 2.06 19.27 -3.68
N ASN A 187 0.90 18.78 -3.26
CA ASN A 187 0.72 18.18 -1.95
C ASN A 187 1.32 16.78 -1.90
N LEU A 188 1.15 15.98 -2.97
CA LEU A 188 1.79 14.66 -3.08
C LEU A 188 3.33 14.76 -3.03
N GLN A 189 3.91 15.67 -3.81
CA GLN A 189 5.35 15.92 -3.79
C GLN A 189 5.82 16.53 -2.47
N GLY A 190 5.03 17.44 -1.89
CA GLY A 190 5.29 18.00 -0.56
C GLY A 190 5.41 16.91 0.50
N HIS A 191 4.47 15.95 0.48
CA HIS A 191 4.48 14.80 1.36
C HIS A 191 5.77 13.98 1.21
N ILE A 192 6.17 13.65 -0.01
CA ILE A 192 7.41 12.88 -0.26
C ILE A 192 8.64 13.66 0.20
N ARG A 193 8.73 14.96 -0.14
CA ARG A 193 9.88 15.81 0.24
C ARG A 193 10.04 15.92 1.74
N HIS A 194 8.95 16.06 2.51
CA HIS A 194 9.02 16.13 3.96
C HIS A 194 9.55 14.83 4.58
N VAL A 195 9.16 13.67 4.03
CA VAL A 195 9.69 12.37 4.47
C VAL A 195 11.18 12.25 4.18
N CYS A 196 11.61 12.61 2.97
CA CYS A 196 13.01 12.56 2.60
C CYS A 196 13.87 13.53 3.44
N GLU A 197 13.38 14.76 3.69
CA GLU A 197 14.11 15.74 4.49
C GLU A 197 14.18 15.33 5.97
N LEU A 198 13.12 14.74 6.52
CA LEU A 198 13.13 14.21 7.87
C LEU A 198 14.14 13.07 8.02
N LEU A 199 14.13 12.10 7.10
CA LEU A 199 15.12 11.04 7.03
C LEU A 199 16.55 11.61 6.98
N ARG A 200 16.78 12.60 6.10
CA ARG A 200 18.08 13.25 5.96
C ARG A 200 18.53 13.95 7.24
N ARG A 201 17.62 14.66 7.93
CA ARG A 201 17.93 15.37 9.18
C ARG A 201 18.23 14.43 10.33
N LEU A 202 17.44 13.37 10.49
CA LEU A 202 17.67 12.34 11.51
C LEU A 202 19.03 11.69 11.29
N THR A 203 19.33 11.23 10.07
CA THR A 203 20.62 10.63 9.73
C THR A 203 21.78 11.61 9.95
N ARG A 204 21.65 12.88 9.55
CA ARG A 204 22.71 13.89 9.71
C ARG A 204 22.93 14.31 11.17
N SER A 205 21.90 14.26 12.00
CA SER A 205 22.01 14.66 13.42
C SER A 205 22.95 13.76 14.21
N GLY A 206 23.28 12.57 13.71
CA GLY A 206 24.06 11.56 14.44
C GLY A 206 23.31 10.92 15.60
N THR A 207 22.13 11.45 15.97
CA THR A 207 21.25 10.90 17.01
C THR A 207 20.69 9.55 16.59
N MET A 208 20.48 9.32 15.29
CA MET A 208 19.95 8.06 14.77
C MET A 208 20.31 7.85 13.29
N TYR A 209 20.87 6.68 12.96
CA TYR A 209 21.16 6.28 11.58
C TYR A 209 20.05 5.35 11.07
N LEU A 210 19.39 5.73 9.96
CA LEU A 210 18.23 5.02 9.40
C LEU A 210 18.59 4.35 8.06
N VAL A 211 18.55 3.01 8.02
CA VAL A 211 18.88 2.19 6.82
C VAL A 211 17.69 1.32 6.45
N PRO A 212 17.37 1.10 5.16
CA PRO A 212 16.58 -0.05 4.74
C PRO A 212 17.38 -1.36 5.01
N ALA A 213 16.93 -2.17 5.97
CA ALA A 213 17.66 -3.33 6.55
C ALA A 213 17.95 -4.47 5.54
N ASP A 214 19.02 -5.28 5.63
CA ASP A 214 19.61 -6.04 6.78
C ASP A 214 21.03 -5.65 7.27
N ILE A 215 21.38 -5.94 8.55
CA ILE A 215 22.74 -5.76 9.12
C ILE A 215 23.14 -6.88 10.13
N ASP A 216 24.21 -7.62 9.78
CA ASP A 216 25.14 -8.40 10.63
C ASP A 216 24.67 -8.84 12.03
N ARG A 217 23.78 -9.85 12.07
CA ARG A 217 23.37 -10.61 13.28
C ARG A 217 22.72 -9.79 14.41
N LYS A 218 22.38 -8.52 14.18
CA LYS A 218 21.67 -7.66 15.14
C LYS A 218 20.17 -7.64 14.84
N ARG A 219 19.33 -7.90 15.84
CA ARG A 219 17.88 -7.71 15.69
C ARG A 219 17.53 -6.24 15.81
N ILE A 220 17.07 -5.68 14.70
CA ILE A 220 16.57 -4.30 14.63
C ILE A 220 15.04 -4.35 14.67
N ILE A 221 14.46 -3.63 15.62
CA ILE A 221 13.02 -3.33 15.59
C ILE A 221 12.88 -2.04 14.79
N ARG A 222 12.13 -2.11 13.68
CA ARG A 222 11.81 -0.93 12.88
C ARG A 222 10.50 -0.33 13.37
N PHE A 223 10.56 0.89 13.89
CA PHE A 223 9.39 1.67 14.24
C PHE A 223 9.03 2.58 13.07
N THR A 224 8.02 2.25 12.27
CA THR A 224 7.66 3.00 11.04
C THR A 224 6.23 3.47 11.09
N VAL A 225 5.97 4.74 10.81
CA VAL A 225 4.60 5.24 10.63
C VAL A 225 4.00 4.69 9.34
N THR A 226 3.07 3.72 9.45
CA THR A 226 2.47 3.07 8.26
C THR A 226 1.04 3.51 7.95
N SER A 227 0.37 4.22 8.86
CA SER A 227 -0.95 4.77 8.62
C SER A 227 -0.90 6.28 8.35
N GLN A 228 -1.78 6.75 7.48
CA GLN A 228 -1.99 8.18 7.24
C GLN A 228 -2.79 8.86 8.36
N LEU A 229 -3.39 8.07 9.26
CA LEU A 229 -4.19 8.58 10.37
C LEU A 229 -3.34 8.88 11.62
N THR A 230 -2.08 8.47 11.67
CA THR A 230 -1.22 8.60 12.86
C THR A 230 -0.96 10.04 13.29
N THR A 231 -1.11 10.33 14.58
CA THR A 231 -0.79 11.64 15.19
C THR A 231 0.48 11.59 16.07
N SER A 232 0.93 12.75 16.56
CA SER A 232 2.05 12.86 17.50
C SER A 232 1.82 12.08 18.80
N GLU A 233 0.58 12.08 19.31
CA GLU A 233 0.20 11.41 20.54
C GLU A 233 0.28 9.89 20.38
N ASP A 234 -0.10 9.37 19.20
CA ASP A 234 0.04 7.95 18.87
C ASP A 234 1.53 7.54 18.93
N ILE A 235 2.44 8.33 18.35
CA ILE A 235 3.89 8.06 18.39
C ILE A 235 4.44 8.07 19.82
N ILE A 236 4.06 9.06 20.62
CA ILE A 236 4.50 9.17 22.01
C ILE A 236 3.98 7.98 22.82
N ARG A 237 2.72 7.59 22.61
CA ARG A 237 2.12 6.41 23.24
C ARG A 237 2.90 5.15 22.90
N ASP A 238 3.15 4.90 21.61
CA ASP A 238 3.83 3.68 21.19
C ASP A 238 5.28 3.66 21.68
N TRP A 239 5.97 4.80 21.68
CA TRP A 239 7.29 4.94 22.30
C TRP A 239 7.26 4.60 23.80
N ASN A 240 6.25 5.08 24.52
CA ASN A 240 6.09 4.78 25.94
C ASN A 240 5.84 3.29 26.17
N ILE A 241 5.03 2.65 25.33
CA ILE A 241 4.77 1.20 25.39
C ILE A 241 6.07 0.43 25.13
N ILE A 242 6.82 0.77 24.08
CA ILE A 242 8.09 0.12 23.75
C ILE A 242 9.08 0.28 24.89
N ARG A 243 9.24 1.51 25.41
CA ARG A 243 10.14 1.79 26.53
C ARG A 243 9.77 1.00 27.79
N LYS A 244 8.48 0.94 28.12
CA LYS A 244 7.99 0.17 29.26
C LYS A 244 8.29 -1.32 29.06
N MET A 245 7.91 -1.89 27.92
CA MET A 245 8.17 -3.30 27.61
C MET A 245 9.66 -3.63 27.61
N ALA A 246 10.51 -2.74 27.10
CA ALA A 246 11.95 -2.91 27.14
C ALA A 246 12.48 -2.87 28.59
N THR A 247 11.96 -1.98 29.44
CA THR A 247 12.33 -1.92 30.86
C THR A 247 11.90 -3.18 31.60
N ASP A 248 10.67 -3.65 31.36
CA ASP A 248 10.14 -4.87 31.94
C ASP A 248 10.98 -6.09 31.50
N LEU A 249 11.31 -6.19 30.21
CA LEU A 249 12.18 -7.25 29.66
C LEU A 249 13.59 -7.23 30.27
N LEU A 250 14.20 -6.05 30.43
CA LEU A 250 15.53 -5.91 31.03
C LEU A 250 15.55 -6.24 32.53
N ALA A 251 14.40 -6.15 33.21
CA ALA A 251 14.26 -6.52 34.62
C ALA A 251 14.07 -8.04 34.81
N GLU A 252 13.81 -8.80 33.76
CA GLU A 252 13.79 -10.26 33.82
C GLU A 252 15.25 -10.80 33.80
N ASP A 253 15.65 -11.58 34.82
CA ASP A 253 17.02 -12.13 35.03
C ASP A 253 17.51 -13.15 33.96
N ARG A 254 16.97 -13.11 32.74
CA ARG A 254 17.23 -14.09 31.66
C ARG A 254 18.14 -13.58 30.54
N TRP A 255 18.61 -12.33 30.59
CA TRP A 255 19.33 -11.70 29.48
C TRP A 255 20.80 -11.46 29.80
N GLN A 256 21.70 -11.88 28.89
CA GLN A 256 23.13 -11.60 29.00
C GLN A 256 23.45 -10.21 28.41
N SER A 257 24.44 -9.51 28.99
CA SER A 257 24.86 -8.15 28.56
C SER A 257 25.26 -8.02 27.07
N SER A 258 25.39 -9.13 26.33
CA SER A 258 25.70 -9.15 24.89
C SER A 258 24.47 -9.01 23.97
N ASP A 259 23.25 -9.15 24.49
CA ASP A 259 22.01 -9.08 23.69
C ASP A 259 21.55 -7.62 23.52
N VAL A 260 22.09 -6.93 22.51
CA VAL A 260 21.74 -5.53 22.21
C VAL A 260 20.64 -5.45 21.15
N PHE A 261 19.46 -4.98 21.55
CA PHE A 261 18.37 -4.64 20.63
C PHE A 261 18.47 -3.18 20.18
N TYR A 262 18.39 -2.95 18.87
CA TYR A 262 18.40 -1.60 18.31
C TYR A 262 17.01 -1.25 17.78
N LEU A 263 16.54 -0.06 18.14
CA LEU A 263 15.25 0.47 17.69
C LEU A 263 15.52 1.59 16.66
N LEU A 264 15.17 1.34 15.40
CA LEU A 264 15.28 2.34 14.33
C LEU A 264 13.94 3.05 14.16
N PHE A 265 13.91 4.37 14.36
CA PHE A 265 12.72 5.20 14.31
C PHE A 265 12.55 5.89 12.94
N PHE A 266 11.61 5.41 12.12
CA PHE A 266 11.14 6.07 10.91
C PHE A 266 9.85 6.85 11.21
N ILE A 267 10.01 8.13 11.52
CA ILE A 267 8.86 9.03 11.66
C ILE A 267 8.48 9.58 10.29
N ARG A 268 7.18 9.62 10.00
CA ARG A 268 6.57 10.38 8.91
C ARG A 268 5.75 11.49 9.57
N TYR A 269 6.20 12.76 9.53
CA TYR A 269 5.40 13.85 10.10
C TYR A 269 4.42 14.44 9.08
N HIS A 270 3.23 14.79 9.57
CA HIS A 270 2.11 15.39 8.87
C HIS A 270 2.39 16.85 8.48
N PHE A 271 1.94 17.27 7.30
CA PHE A 271 1.56 18.65 7.02
C PHE A 271 0.15 18.65 6.41
N PHE A 272 -0.85 19.11 7.16
CA PHE A 272 -2.04 19.75 6.61
C PHE A 272 -2.18 21.12 7.31
N LYS A 273 -1.98 22.18 6.52
CA LYS A 273 -2.83 23.36 6.56
C LYS A 273 -3.49 23.42 5.20
#